data_AF-A0A2N6FAK6-F1
#
_entry.id   AF-A0A2N6FAK6-F1
#
_cell.length_a   1.000
_cell.length_b   1.000
_cell.length_c   1.000
_cell.angle_alpha   90.00
_cell.angle_beta   90.00
_cell.angle_gamma   90.00
#
_symmetry.space_group_name_H-M   'P 1'
#
loop_
_entity.id
_entity.type
_entity.pdbx_description
1 polymer ?
#
loop_
_entity_poly.entity_id
_entity_poly.type
_entity_poly.pdbx_seq_one_letter_code
_entity_poly.pdbx_strand_id
1 'polypeptide(L)' 'MPITVPDSSMSSPAAFIDHTLLKPETSLAQINDLCEEAVEWGFAAV' A
#
# COMPACT_ATOMS: atom_id res chain seq x y z
N MET A 1 -5.35 2.42 -33.17
CA MET A 1 -6.59 2.12 -32.46
C MET A 1 -6.30 2.24 -30.98
N PRO A 2 -7.01 3.11 -30.22
CA PRO A 2 -6.73 3.27 -28.81
C PRO A 2 -7.20 2.02 -28.08
N ILE A 3 -6.32 1.44 -27.27
CA ILE A 3 -6.71 0.41 -26.30
C ILE A 3 -7.46 1.12 -25.17
N THR A 4 -8.76 1.32 -25.33
CA THR A 4 -9.63 1.63 -24.19
C THR A 4 -9.65 0.40 -23.29
N VAL A 5 -8.79 0.41 -22.27
CA VAL A 5 -8.96 -0.45 -21.10
C VAL A 5 -10.36 -0.16 -20.54
N PRO A 6 -11.17 -1.18 -20.26
CA PRO A 6 -12.46 -0.95 -19.61
C PRO A 6 -12.14 -0.28 -18.28
N ASP A 7 -12.77 0.87 -18.02
CA ASP A 7 -12.83 1.53 -16.73
C ASP A 7 -13.50 0.57 -15.73
N SER A 8 -12.72 -0.39 -15.23
CA SER A 8 -13.13 -1.32 -14.20
C SER A 8 -13.11 -0.57 -12.89
N SER A 9 -14.22 0.11 -12.61
CA SER A 9 -14.70 0.47 -11.27
C SER A 9 -13.59 0.82 -10.28
N MET A 10 -13.16 2.10 -10.19
CA MET A 10 -12.20 2.68 -9.23
C MET A 10 -11.83 1.76 -8.04
N SER A 11 -11.01 0.73 -8.30
CA SER A 11 -10.60 -0.23 -7.29
C SER A 11 -9.21 0.21 -6.89
N SER A 12 -9.10 0.78 -5.69
CA SER A 12 -7.80 1.14 -5.15
C SER A 12 -6.91 -0.11 -5.13
N PRO A 13 -5.71 -0.08 -5.71
CA PRO A 13 -4.80 -1.23 -5.69
C PRO A 13 -4.30 -1.54 -4.28
N ALA A 14 -4.55 -0.67 -3.30
CA ALA A 14 -4.08 -0.81 -1.92
C ALA A 14 -4.45 -2.16 -1.30
N ALA A 15 -5.65 -2.68 -1.57
CA ALA A 15 -6.11 -3.98 -1.07
C ALA A 15 -5.31 -5.19 -1.59
N PHE A 16 -4.36 -4.98 -2.50
CA PHE A 16 -3.47 -6.01 -3.07
C PHE A 16 -1.98 -5.73 -2.81
N ILE A 17 -1.66 -4.74 -1.97
CA ILE A 17 -0.28 -4.34 -1.68
C ILE A 17 0.04 -4.63 -0.21
N ASP A 18 1.20 -5.24 0.01
CA ASP A 18 1.82 -5.41 1.33
C ASP A 18 2.82 -4.27 1.55
N HIS A 19 2.59 -3.46 2.59
CA HIS A 19 3.40 -2.28 2.90
C HIS A 19 4.61 -2.66 3.74
N THR A 20 5.73 -2.91 3.08
CA THR A 20 6.90 -3.56 3.68
C THR A 20 8.05 -2.59 3.99
N LEU A 21 8.62 -2.67 5.20
CA LEU A 21 9.88 -2.00 5.57
C LEU A 21 10.85 -2.95 6.27
N LEU A 22 11.91 -3.38 5.56
CA LEU A 22 12.87 -4.39 6.03
C LEU A 22 14.32 -3.89 6.06
N LYS A 23 14.54 -2.57 6.13
CA LYS A 23 15.90 -2.01 6.23
C LYS A 23 16.49 -2.33 7.62
N PRO A 24 17.76 -2.73 7.73
CA PRO A 24 18.36 -3.12 9.02
C PRO A 24 18.44 -1.97 10.02
N GLU A 25 18.51 -0.73 9.54
CA GLU A 25 18.50 0.50 10.34
C GLU A 25 17.09 1.00 10.72
N THR A 26 16.04 0.21 10.49
CA THR A 26 14.66 0.60 10.80
C THR A 26 14.46 0.75 12.30
N SER A 27 13.98 1.92 12.71
CA SER A 27 13.64 2.24 14.09
C SER A 27 12.17 1.91 14.40
N LEU A 28 11.85 1.82 15.70
CA LEU A 28 10.48 1.56 16.16
C LEU A 28 9.50 2.67 15.73
N ALA A 29 9.95 3.93 15.69
CA ALA A 29 9.12 5.04 15.22
C ALA A 29 8.70 4.84 13.76
N GLN A 30 9.62 4.41 12.90
CA GLN A 30 9.33 4.15 11.48
C GLN A 30 8.37 2.97 11.28
N ILE A 31 8.37 1.98 12.17
CA ILE A 31 7.38 0.90 12.13
C ILE A 31 5.99 1.40 12.54
N ASN A 32 5.90 2.32 13.52
CA ASN A 32 4.61 2.92 13.88
C ASN A 32 4.05 3.72 12.71
N ASP A 33 4.88 4.55 12.06
CA ASP A 33 4.49 5.32 10.88
C ASP A 33 4.01 4.39 9.76
N LEU A 34 4.73 3.28 9.49
CA LEU A 34 4.36 2.26 8.50
C LEU A 34 2.96 1.68 8.78
N CYS A 35 2.67 1.34 10.04
CA CYS A 35 1.37 0.81 10.43
C CYS A 35 0.25 1.85 10.32
N GLU A 36 0.51 3.10 10.68
CA GLU A 36 -0.46 4.20 10.55
C GLU A 36 -0.80 4.44 9.06
N GLU A 37 0.21 4.48 8.19
CA GLU A 37 0.02 4.58 6.75
C GLU A 37 -0.78 3.40 6.19
N ALA A 38 -0.49 2.18 6.62
CA ALA A 38 -1.22 1.00 6.15
C ALA A 38 -2.72 1.04 6.47
N VAL A 39 -3.08 1.61 7.61
CA VAL A 39 -4.48 1.82 7.98
C VAL A 39 -5.08 2.98 7.19
N GLU A 40 -4.36 4.09 7.04
CA GLU A 40 -4.83 5.27 6.30
C GLU A 40 -5.17 4.94 4.84
N TRP A 41 -4.30 4.16 4.19
CA TRP A 41 -4.42 3.84 2.76
C TRP A 41 -5.13 2.51 2.48
N GLY A 42 -5.34 1.67 3.51
CA GLY A 42 -6.02 0.39 3.40
C GLY A 42 -5.20 -0.68 2.69
N PHE A 43 -3.93 -0.82 3.07
CA PHE A 43 -3.06 -1.89 2.57
C PHE A 43 -3.48 -3.27 3.08
N ALA A 44 -3.09 -4.31 2.36
CA ALA A 44 -3.47 -5.69 2.68
C ALA A 44 -2.76 -6.22 3.94
N ALA A 45 -1.47 -5.88 4.08
CA ALA A 45 -0.62 -6.24 5.21
C ALA A 45 0.55 -5.27 5.37
N VAL A 46 1.30 -5.41 6.47
CA VAL A 46 2.59 -4.76 6.77
C VAL A 46 3.66 -5.79 7.08
#